data_AF-A0A0G0U7N0-F1
#
_entry.id   AF-A0A0G0U7N0-F1
#
_cell.length_a   1.000
_cell.length_b   1.000
_cell.length_c   1.000
_cell.angle_alpha   90.00
_cell.angle_beta   90.00
_cell.angle_gamma   90.00
#
_symmetry.space_group_name_H-M   'P 1'
#
loop_
_entity.id
_entity.type
_entity.pdbx_description
1 polymer ?
#
loop_
_entity_poly.entity_id
_entity_poly.type
_entity_poly.pdbx_seq_one_letter_code
_entity_poly.pdbx_strand_id
1 'polypeptide(L)'
;MSEAKTKFAEMSIEEAIRDTMHSEHCSYKSTRKFLAGLHTTGEHIIQGPGENAGILDLGQGLALALRIESHNHPSHVKPAEGAATGVGGIIRDIFTMGARPIALLDNLRFGADQRATWLLRGVAEGISRYGNCIGIPVVGGEIFFDRTYNGNCLVNVCCMGLVPQKNIIYGNALTTDSDLIYVGARTGRDGMGGASFASKTFQEDAPRDEKAIQDDDPFLEKLLLEACVELAETNWLEGMQDMRGA
;
A
#
# COMPACT_ATOMS: atom_id res chain seq x y z
N MET A 1 -24.28 15.70 -5.49
CA MET A 1 -24.00 14.44 -4.77
C MET A 1 -24.04 13.34 -5.81
N SER A 2 -22.89 12.74 -6.16
CA SER A 2 -22.78 11.86 -7.33
C SER A 2 -23.45 10.50 -7.10
N GLU A 3 -24.06 9.95 -8.17
CA GLU A 3 -24.78 8.66 -8.22
C GLU A 3 -24.04 7.47 -7.60
N ALA A 4 -22.71 7.53 -7.52
CA ALA A 4 -21.88 6.48 -6.92
C ALA A 4 -22.14 6.30 -5.40
N LYS A 5 -22.45 7.37 -4.67
CA LYS A 5 -22.75 7.29 -3.22
C LYS A 5 -24.14 6.72 -2.95
N THR A 6 -25.10 6.99 -3.83
CA THR A 6 -26.45 6.42 -3.72
C THR A 6 -26.40 4.90 -3.90
N LYS A 7 -25.53 4.41 -4.80
CA LYS A 7 -25.38 2.97 -5.05
C LYS A 7 -24.82 2.19 -3.85
N PHE A 8 -23.75 2.67 -3.22
CA PHE A 8 -23.16 1.98 -2.06
C PHE A 8 -24.05 2.01 -0.81
N ALA A 9 -24.89 3.04 -0.66
CA ALA A 9 -25.82 3.15 0.48
C ALA A 9 -27.05 2.24 0.36
N GLU A 10 -27.38 1.78 -0.85
CA GLU A 10 -28.53 0.90 -1.14
C GLU A 10 -28.13 -0.57 -1.33
N MET A 11 -26.82 -0.87 -1.40
CA MET A 11 -26.30 -2.24 -1.54
C MET A 11 -26.33 -3.00 -0.21
N SER A 12 -26.64 -4.29 -0.28
CA SER A 12 -26.39 -5.20 0.83
C SER A 12 -24.88 -5.35 1.10
N ILE A 13 -24.51 -5.78 2.31
CA ILE A 13 -23.10 -6.04 2.67
C ILE A 13 -22.48 -7.05 1.71
N GLU A 14 -23.21 -8.11 1.35
CA GLU A 14 -22.72 -9.13 0.41
C GLU A 14 -22.47 -8.56 -0.99
N GLU A 15 -23.34 -7.68 -1.47
CA GLU A 15 -23.14 -7.01 -2.76
C GLU A 15 -21.96 -6.05 -2.71
N ALA A 16 -21.76 -5.33 -1.60
CA ALA A 16 -20.62 -4.43 -1.42
C ALA A 16 -19.30 -5.21 -1.41
N ILE A 17 -19.23 -6.32 -0.67
CA ILE A 17 -18.07 -7.20 -0.67
C ILE A 17 -17.82 -7.75 -2.07
N ARG A 18 -18.86 -8.21 -2.77
CA ARG A 18 -18.72 -8.76 -4.12
C ARG A 18 -18.20 -7.72 -5.12
N ASP A 19 -18.73 -6.50 -5.09
CA ASP A 19 -18.29 -5.41 -5.97
C ASP A 19 -16.82 -5.06 -5.72
N THR A 20 -16.45 -4.85 -4.46
CA THR A 20 -15.06 -4.52 -4.08
C THR A 20 -14.09 -5.64 -4.43
N MET A 21 -14.39 -6.88 -4.03
CA MET A 21 -13.52 -8.03 -4.29
C MET A 21 -13.42 -8.39 -5.77
N HIS A 22 -14.41 -8.01 -6.59
CA HIS A 22 -14.37 -8.20 -8.04
C HIS A 22 -13.74 -7.02 -8.79
N SER A 23 -13.36 -5.92 -8.12
CA SER A 23 -12.65 -4.80 -8.74
C SER A 23 -11.30 -5.23 -9.33
N GLU A 24 -10.78 -4.50 -10.33
CA GLU A 24 -9.45 -4.82 -10.90
C GLU A 24 -8.35 -4.67 -9.84
N HIS A 25 -8.47 -3.66 -8.97
CA HIS A 25 -7.53 -3.38 -7.89
C HIS A 25 -7.36 -4.56 -6.91
N CYS A 26 -8.45 -5.28 -6.60
CA CYS A 26 -8.40 -6.41 -5.67
C CYS A 26 -8.15 -7.75 -6.38
N SER A 27 -8.81 -7.99 -7.51
CA SER A 27 -8.83 -9.31 -8.15
C SER A 27 -7.72 -9.54 -9.18
N TYR A 28 -7.13 -8.46 -9.73
CA TYR A 28 -6.20 -8.52 -10.85
C TYR A 28 -6.77 -9.33 -12.04
N LYS A 29 -8.09 -9.36 -12.22
CA LYS A 29 -8.78 -10.28 -13.14
C LYS A 29 -8.30 -10.16 -14.59
N SER A 30 -7.86 -8.98 -15.03
CA SER A 30 -7.36 -8.79 -16.39
C SER A 30 -5.87 -9.13 -16.54
N THR A 31 -5.08 -8.95 -15.47
CA THR A 31 -3.61 -9.02 -15.49
C THR A 31 -3.02 -10.31 -14.93
N ARG A 32 -3.73 -11.01 -14.04
CA ARG A 32 -3.26 -12.23 -13.35
C ARG A 32 -2.69 -13.28 -14.30
N LYS A 33 -3.31 -13.47 -15.46
CA LYS A 33 -2.85 -14.43 -16.49
C LYS A 33 -1.46 -14.10 -17.06
N PHE A 34 -1.11 -12.82 -17.14
CA PHE A 34 0.19 -12.38 -17.62
C PHE A 34 1.24 -12.43 -16.50
N LEU A 35 0.84 -12.10 -15.27
CA LEU A 35 1.71 -12.16 -14.10
C LEU A 35 2.15 -13.58 -13.75
N ALA A 36 1.32 -14.59 -14.07
CA ALA A 36 1.64 -16.00 -13.87
C ALA A 36 2.87 -16.49 -14.66
N GLY A 37 3.31 -15.75 -15.69
CA GLY A 37 4.50 -16.08 -16.46
C GLY A 37 5.81 -15.50 -15.91
N LEU A 38 5.76 -14.73 -14.83
CA LEU A 38 6.96 -14.14 -14.21
C LEU A 38 7.71 -15.18 -13.35
N HIS A 39 9.01 -14.97 -13.20
CA HIS A 39 9.83 -15.80 -12.30
C HIS A 39 9.49 -15.47 -10.84
N THR A 40 9.00 -16.47 -10.12
CA THR A 40 8.56 -16.32 -8.72
C THR A 40 9.28 -17.27 -7.76
N THR A 41 10.16 -18.13 -8.28
CA THR A 41 10.96 -19.08 -7.51
C THR A 41 12.44 -18.92 -7.86
N GLY A 42 13.31 -19.24 -6.90
CA GLY A 42 14.75 -19.09 -7.04
C GLY A 42 15.46 -19.46 -5.74
N GLU A 43 16.76 -19.68 -5.82
CA GLU A 43 17.59 -20.13 -4.67
C GLU A 43 17.48 -19.21 -3.46
N HIS A 44 17.44 -17.90 -3.68
CA HIS A 44 17.36 -16.90 -2.62
C HIS A 44 15.94 -16.41 -2.36
N ILE A 45 14.91 -17.00 -2.97
CA ILE A 45 13.52 -16.57 -2.73
C ILE A 45 12.95 -17.40 -1.58
N ILE A 46 12.79 -16.76 -0.42
CA ILE A 46 12.10 -17.35 0.74
C ILE A 46 10.59 -17.29 0.53
N GLN A 47 10.08 -16.12 0.11
CA GLN A 47 8.66 -15.90 -0.13
C GLN A 47 8.45 -15.17 -1.47
N GLY A 48 7.75 -15.83 -2.39
CA GLY A 48 7.28 -15.25 -3.65
C GLY A 48 5.92 -14.56 -3.50
N PRO A 49 5.19 -14.29 -4.61
CA PRO A 49 3.86 -13.71 -4.55
C PRO A 49 2.88 -14.59 -3.76
N GLY A 50 2.05 -13.98 -2.90
CA GLY A 50 1.04 -14.67 -2.09
C GLY A 50 0.85 -14.07 -0.70
N GLU A 51 1.83 -13.30 -0.23
CA GLU A 51 1.86 -12.61 1.06
C GLU A 51 2.01 -11.09 0.84
N ASN A 52 2.03 -10.30 1.92
CA ASN A 52 2.10 -8.83 1.85
C ASN A 52 3.39 -8.33 1.20
N ALA A 53 4.51 -9.04 1.37
CA ALA A 53 5.78 -8.72 0.73
C ALA A 53 6.51 -9.97 0.23
N GLY A 54 7.37 -9.77 -0.78
CA GLY A 54 8.32 -10.79 -1.18
C GLY A 54 9.51 -10.81 -0.22
N ILE A 55 10.07 -11.99 0.05
CA ILE A 55 11.21 -12.15 0.96
C ILE A 55 12.36 -12.85 0.26
N LEU A 56 13.55 -12.26 0.37
CA LEU A 56 14.79 -12.78 -0.15
C LEU A 56 15.76 -13.14 0.98
N ASP A 57 16.44 -14.28 0.84
CA ASP A 57 17.53 -14.67 1.73
C ASP A 57 18.78 -13.79 1.48
N LEU A 58 19.32 -13.18 2.54
CA LEU A 58 20.59 -12.45 2.51
C LEU A 58 21.77 -13.26 3.06
N GLY A 59 21.52 -14.50 3.48
CA GLY A 59 22.47 -15.38 4.16
C GLY A 59 22.53 -15.12 5.68
N GLN A 60 23.24 -16.01 6.38
CA GLN A 60 23.51 -15.89 7.82
C GLN A 60 22.24 -15.78 8.70
N GLY A 61 21.11 -16.31 8.22
CA GLY A 61 19.83 -16.23 8.93
C GLY A 61 19.15 -14.86 8.86
N LEU A 62 19.57 -13.98 7.96
CA LEU A 62 18.95 -12.68 7.69
C LEU A 62 18.19 -12.72 6.35
N ALA A 63 17.10 -11.97 6.25
CA ALA A 63 16.31 -11.83 5.04
C ALA A 63 15.89 -10.37 4.80
N LEU A 64 15.59 -10.08 3.53
CA LEU A 64 15.07 -8.81 3.04
C LEU A 64 13.61 -8.99 2.63
N ALA A 65 12.70 -8.30 3.30
CA ALA A 65 11.33 -8.10 2.82
C ALA A 65 11.29 -6.90 1.88
N LEU A 66 10.63 -7.03 0.74
CA LEU A 66 10.43 -5.93 -0.21
C LEU A 66 9.04 -5.96 -0.85
N ARG A 67 8.51 -4.77 -1.09
CA ARG A 67 7.23 -4.57 -1.76
C ARG A 67 7.26 -3.23 -2.48
N ILE A 68 6.51 -3.13 -3.57
CA ILE A 68 6.25 -1.87 -4.27
C ILE A 68 4.75 -1.73 -4.47
N GLU A 69 4.22 -0.52 -4.25
CA GLU A 69 2.82 -0.20 -4.48
C GLU A 69 2.62 1.14 -5.17
N SER A 70 1.47 1.27 -5.83
CA SER A 70 1.07 2.47 -6.56
C SER A 70 -0.08 3.19 -5.87
N HIS A 71 -0.01 4.51 -5.78
CA HIS A 71 -1.09 5.38 -5.28
C HIS A 71 -1.41 6.50 -6.29
N ASN A 72 -1.59 6.11 -7.55
CA ASN A 72 -1.71 7.02 -8.70
C ASN A 72 -2.95 7.94 -8.60
N HIS A 73 -4.15 7.35 -8.52
CA HIS A 73 -5.40 8.11 -8.54
C HIS A 73 -5.56 9.04 -7.32
N PRO A 74 -5.30 8.58 -6.07
CA PRO A 74 -5.31 9.47 -4.91
C PRO A 74 -4.31 10.62 -5.06
N SER A 75 -3.08 10.33 -5.48
CA SER A 75 -2.03 11.35 -5.65
C SER A 75 -2.33 12.35 -6.77
N HIS A 76 -3.09 11.95 -7.79
CA HIS A 76 -3.51 12.89 -8.84
C HIS A 76 -4.55 13.91 -8.35
N VAL A 77 -5.35 13.53 -7.34
CA VAL A 77 -6.41 14.36 -6.76
C VAL A 77 -5.89 15.21 -5.58
N LYS A 78 -5.23 14.58 -4.61
CA LYS A 78 -4.57 15.23 -3.47
C LYS A 78 -3.14 14.69 -3.36
N PRO A 79 -2.14 15.38 -3.92
CA PRO A 79 -0.80 14.82 -4.12
C PRO A 79 -0.07 14.51 -2.82
N ALA A 80 -0.19 15.35 -1.79
CA ALA A 80 0.49 15.11 -0.51
C ALA A 80 -0.16 13.95 0.25
N GLU A 81 -1.47 13.99 0.45
CA GLU A 81 -2.22 12.98 1.19
C GLU A 81 -2.24 11.63 0.45
N GLY A 82 -2.41 11.66 -0.88
CA GLY A 82 -2.39 10.47 -1.72
C GLY A 82 -1.04 9.76 -1.73
N ALA A 83 0.07 10.51 -1.72
CA ALA A 83 1.39 9.91 -1.64
C ALA A 83 1.70 9.43 -0.21
N ALA A 84 1.34 10.21 0.82
CA ALA A 84 1.54 9.86 2.22
C ALA A 84 0.81 8.55 2.61
N THR A 85 -0.44 8.40 2.19
CA THR A 85 -1.22 7.16 2.38
C THR A 85 -0.59 5.95 1.71
N GLY A 86 0.00 6.14 0.52
CA GLY A 86 0.76 5.10 -0.18
C GLY A 86 2.03 4.70 0.57
N VAL A 87 2.73 5.66 1.18
CA VAL A 87 3.90 5.39 2.03
C VAL A 87 3.50 4.60 3.28
N GLY A 88 2.41 4.96 3.96
CA GLY A 88 1.91 4.19 5.09
C GLY A 88 1.57 2.75 4.68
N GLY A 89 0.79 2.57 3.62
CA GLY A 89 0.43 1.23 3.11
C GLY A 89 1.64 0.33 2.85
N ILE A 90 2.63 0.84 2.13
CA ILE A 90 3.83 0.05 1.81
C ILE A 90 4.70 -0.26 3.03
N ILE A 91 4.70 0.60 4.05
CA ILE A 91 5.41 0.33 5.30
C ILE A 91 4.71 -0.78 6.09
N ARG A 92 3.37 -0.78 6.13
CA ARG A 92 2.58 -1.83 6.77
C ARG A 92 2.78 -3.20 6.12
N ASP A 93 2.88 -3.28 4.80
CA ASP A 93 3.22 -4.53 4.12
C ASP A 93 4.53 -5.13 4.63
N ILE A 94 5.52 -4.29 4.92
CA ILE A 94 6.84 -4.76 5.35
C ILE A 94 6.83 -5.19 6.81
N PHE A 95 6.31 -4.36 7.72
CA PHE A 95 6.38 -4.72 9.14
C PHE A 95 5.41 -5.85 9.53
N THR A 96 4.34 -6.08 8.76
CA THR A 96 3.46 -7.24 8.98
C THR A 96 4.10 -8.56 8.60
N MET A 97 5.19 -8.55 7.83
CA MET A 97 6.04 -9.73 7.60
C MET A 97 7.06 -9.96 8.73
N GLY A 98 6.97 -9.19 9.83
CA GLY A 98 7.96 -9.18 10.92
C GLY A 98 9.24 -8.39 10.60
N ALA A 99 9.30 -7.75 9.43
CA ALA A 99 10.50 -7.06 8.98
C ALA A 99 10.53 -5.60 9.43
N ARG A 100 11.66 -5.15 9.98
CA ARG A 100 11.84 -3.72 10.30
C ARG A 100 12.10 -2.94 9.02
N PRO A 101 11.24 -1.98 8.62
CA PRO A 101 11.50 -1.12 7.48
C PRO A 101 12.78 -0.31 7.67
N ILE A 102 13.62 -0.25 6.64
CA ILE A 102 14.92 0.44 6.67
C ILE A 102 15.09 1.49 5.58
N ALA A 103 14.31 1.40 4.49
CA ALA A 103 14.46 2.29 3.35
C ALA A 103 13.20 2.35 2.50
N LEU A 104 12.94 3.53 1.94
CA LEU A 104 11.96 3.79 0.90
C LEU A 104 12.67 4.12 -0.42
N LEU A 105 12.04 3.75 -1.53
CA LEU A 105 12.38 4.27 -2.86
C LEU A 105 11.12 4.71 -3.58
N ASP A 106 11.23 5.75 -4.41
CA ASP A 106 10.11 6.28 -5.17
C ASP A 106 10.34 6.26 -6.69
N ASN A 107 9.32 5.80 -7.43
CA ASN A 107 9.30 5.86 -8.90
C ASN A 107 8.14 6.77 -9.32
N LEU A 108 8.49 7.99 -9.72
CA LEU A 108 7.54 9.07 -9.96
C LEU A 108 7.50 9.43 -11.44
N ARG A 109 6.29 9.50 -12.00
CA ARG A 109 6.03 9.90 -13.39
C ARG A 109 5.01 11.02 -13.44
N PHE A 110 5.38 12.13 -14.07
CA PHE A 110 4.53 13.31 -14.18
C PHE A 110 4.36 13.75 -15.64
N GLY A 111 3.25 14.43 -15.90
CA GLY A 111 2.99 15.09 -17.18
C GLY A 111 4.01 16.19 -17.49
N ALA A 112 3.95 16.73 -18.70
CA ALA A 112 4.68 17.94 -19.10
C ALA A 112 3.76 19.19 -19.11
N ASP A 113 2.65 19.13 -18.39
CA ASP A 113 1.66 20.21 -18.27
C ASP A 113 1.94 21.13 -17.06
N GLN A 114 1.13 22.18 -16.89
CA GLN A 114 1.27 23.14 -15.78
C GLN A 114 1.00 22.50 -14.40
N ARG A 115 0.27 21.38 -14.34
CA ARG A 115 -0.05 20.69 -13.08
C ARG A 115 1.14 19.87 -12.58
N ALA A 116 2.06 19.47 -13.45
CA ALA A 116 3.21 18.64 -13.10
C ALA A 116 4.03 19.18 -11.90
N THR A 117 4.23 20.50 -11.82
CA THR A 117 4.97 21.11 -10.69
C THR A 117 4.21 21.02 -9.38
N TRP A 118 2.88 21.21 -9.40
CA TRP A 118 2.03 21.08 -8.21
C TRP A 118 1.96 19.62 -7.74
N LEU A 119 1.80 18.67 -8.67
CA LEU A 119 1.82 17.24 -8.38
C LEU A 119 3.15 16.81 -7.78
N LEU A 120 4.27 17.17 -8.39
CA LEU A 120 5.61 16.85 -7.89
C LEU A 120 5.80 17.36 -6.47
N ARG A 121 5.49 18.64 -6.21
CA ARG A 121 5.69 19.25 -4.88
C ARG A 121 4.85 18.54 -3.82
N GLY A 122 3.57 18.31 -4.09
CA GLY A 122 2.70 17.63 -3.14
C GLY A 122 3.15 16.19 -2.89
N VAL A 123 3.46 15.42 -3.94
CA VAL A 123 3.91 14.03 -3.80
C VAL A 123 5.21 13.95 -3.00
N ALA A 124 6.19 14.80 -3.32
CA ALA A 124 7.45 14.84 -2.59
C ALA A 124 7.24 15.25 -1.12
N GLU A 125 6.34 16.21 -0.84
CA GLU A 125 5.96 16.59 0.52
C GLU A 125 5.31 15.43 1.28
N GLY A 126 4.35 14.73 0.66
CA GLY A 126 3.66 13.59 1.27
C GLY A 126 4.61 12.45 1.63
N ILE A 127 5.47 12.06 0.68
CA ILE A 127 6.47 11.01 0.89
C ILE A 127 7.45 11.41 2.00
N SER A 128 8.00 12.63 1.90
CA SER A 128 8.97 13.15 2.85
C SER A 128 8.38 13.27 4.26
N ARG A 129 7.17 13.84 4.40
CA ARG A 129 6.50 13.99 5.68
C ARG A 129 6.31 12.63 6.35
N TYR A 130 5.72 11.67 5.65
CA TYR A 130 5.41 10.37 6.22
C TYR A 130 6.68 9.60 6.60
N GLY A 131 7.64 9.48 5.68
CA GLY A 131 8.93 8.81 5.91
C GLY A 131 9.74 9.43 7.06
N ASN A 132 9.81 10.77 7.12
CA ASN A 132 10.52 11.46 8.21
C ASN A 132 9.84 11.29 9.57
N CYS A 133 8.50 11.33 9.62
CA CYS A 133 7.76 11.14 10.87
C CYS A 133 7.99 9.74 11.48
N ILE A 134 7.99 8.69 10.65
CA ILE A 134 8.17 7.31 11.10
C ILE A 134 9.66 6.92 11.25
N GLY A 135 10.56 7.72 10.70
CA GLY A 135 12.01 7.55 10.78
C GLY A 135 12.57 6.58 9.73
N ILE A 136 11.97 6.51 8.54
CA ILE A 136 12.43 5.66 7.44
C ILE A 136 12.87 6.57 6.27
N PRO A 137 14.15 6.54 5.86
CA PRO A 137 14.65 7.43 4.82
C PRO A 137 14.25 6.99 3.42
N VAL A 138 14.01 7.97 2.53
CA VAL A 138 14.01 7.73 1.08
C VAL A 138 15.46 7.72 0.61
N VAL A 139 15.94 6.54 0.17
CA VAL A 139 17.37 6.33 -0.15
C VAL A 139 17.70 6.46 -1.63
N GLY A 140 16.67 6.52 -2.48
CA GLY A 140 16.83 6.65 -3.92
C GLY A 140 15.49 6.57 -4.63
N GLY A 141 15.51 6.79 -5.94
CA GLY A 141 14.31 6.82 -6.73
C GLY A 141 14.57 7.33 -8.14
N GLU A 142 13.50 7.53 -8.88
CA GLU A 142 13.54 8.03 -10.25
C GLU A 142 12.35 8.96 -10.50
N ILE A 143 12.63 10.12 -11.10
CA ILE A 143 11.62 11.08 -11.52
C ILE A 143 11.73 11.24 -13.03
N PHE A 144 10.60 11.11 -13.73
CA PHE A 144 10.55 11.26 -15.17
C PHE A 144 9.31 12.05 -15.61
N PHE A 145 9.49 12.90 -16.63
CA PHE A 145 8.46 13.78 -17.17
C PHE A 145 8.20 13.45 -18.64
N ASP A 146 6.94 13.20 -18.98
CA ASP A 146 6.52 13.00 -20.38
C ASP A 146 5.04 13.35 -20.58
N ARG A 147 4.68 13.79 -21.79
CA ARG A 147 3.30 14.17 -22.14
C ARG A 147 2.31 13.02 -22.00
N THR A 148 2.74 11.76 -22.12
CA THR A 148 1.91 10.57 -21.91
C THR A 148 1.34 10.49 -20.48
N TYR A 149 1.96 11.17 -19.51
CA TYR A 149 1.46 11.24 -18.12
C TYR A 149 0.60 12.49 -17.85
N ASN A 150 0.25 13.28 -18.88
CA ASN A 150 -0.72 14.36 -18.73
C ASN A 150 -2.08 13.78 -18.31
N GLY A 151 -2.70 14.37 -17.30
CA GLY A 151 -3.99 13.90 -16.76
C GLY A 151 -3.91 12.62 -15.91
N ASN A 152 -2.77 11.93 -15.82
CA ASN A 152 -2.59 10.78 -14.94
C ASN A 152 -1.10 10.59 -14.55
N CYS A 153 -0.75 10.98 -13.32
CA CYS A 153 0.59 10.75 -12.78
C CYS A 153 0.73 9.32 -12.23
N LEU A 154 1.95 8.79 -12.24
CA LEU A 154 2.28 7.55 -11.53
C LEU A 154 3.10 7.88 -10.29
N VAL A 155 2.67 7.34 -9.16
CA VAL A 155 3.31 7.50 -7.86
C VAL A 155 3.44 6.11 -7.26
N ASN A 156 4.62 5.53 -7.42
CA ASN A 156 4.94 4.23 -6.86
C ASN A 156 6.00 4.38 -5.77
N VAL A 157 5.78 3.72 -4.64
CA VAL A 157 6.73 3.68 -3.53
C VAL A 157 7.07 2.23 -3.23
N CYS A 158 8.36 1.95 -3.11
CA CYS A 158 8.92 0.70 -2.64
C CYS A 158 9.37 0.86 -1.19
N CYS A 159 9.15 -0.15 -0.37
CA CYS A 159 9.70 -0.24 0.96
C CYS A 159 10.52 -1.53 1.08
N MET A 160 11.64 -1.43 1.80
CA MET A 160 12.51 -2.54 2.11
C MET A 160 12.67 -2.65 3.62
N GLY A 161 12.64 -3.86 4.14
CA GLY A 161 12.86 -4.15 5.55
C GLY A 161 13.73 -5.37 5.79
N LEU A 162 14.41 -5.39 6.93
CA LEU A 162 15.25 -6.52 7.35
C LEU A 162 14.54 -7.34 8.42
N VAL A 163 14.69 -8.66 8.33
CA VAL A 163 14.11 -9.59 9.28
C VAL A 163 15.05 -10.76 9.52
N PRO A 164 15.31 -11.18 10.78
CA PRO A 164 15.88 -12.49 11.05
C PRO A 164 14.92 -13.55 10.49
N GLN A 165 15.41 -14.53 9.73
CA GLN A 165 14.55 -15.52 9.05
C GLN A 165 13.58 -16.23 10.01
N LYS A 166 14.00 -16.46 11.26
CA LYS A 166 13.17 -17.10 12.30
C LYS A 166 12.01 -16.23 12.79
N ASN A 167 12.02 -14.92 12.54
CA ASN A 167 11.00 -13.94 12.95
C ASN A 167 10.06 -13.57 11.80
N ILE A 168 10.14 -14.24 10.65
CA ILE A 168 9.23 -13.99 9.53
C ILE A 168 7.81 -14.40 9.95
N ILE A 169 6.85 -13.51 9.72
CA ILE A 169 5.42 -13.74 9.97
C ILE A 169 4.68 -13.77 8.64
N TYR A 170 3.69 -14.65 8.52
CA TYR A 170 2.82 -14.80 7.35
C TYR A 170 1.38 -14.44 7.71
N GLY A 171 0.59 -13.99 6.74
CA GLY A 171 -0.81 -13.56 6.98
C GLY A 171 -1.80 -14.71 7.15
N ASN A 172 -1.47 -15.91 6.66
CA ASN A 172 -2.43 -17.00 6.45
C ASN A 172 -2.49 -18.06 7.58
N ALA A 173 -1.74 -17.89 8.66
CA ALA A 173 -1.70 -18.87 9.74
C ALA A 173 -2.68 -18.47 10.86
N LEU A 174 -3.93 -18.91 10.71
CA LEU A 174 -4.92 -18.86 11.79
C LEU A 174 -5.33 -20.29 12.12
N THR A 175 -4.91 -20.81 13.28
CA THR A 175 -5.56 -21.97 13.86
C THR A 175 -6.97 -21.59 14.31
N THR A 176 -7.92 -22.54 14.34
CA THR A 176 -9.32 -22.24 14.65
C THR A 176 -9.56 -21.79 16.09
N ASP A 177 -8.57 -21.98 16.97
CA ASP A 177 -8.64 -21.64 18.39
C ASP A 177 -7.87 -20.34 18.73
N SER A 178 -7.38 -19.62 17.72
CA SER A 178 -6.65 -18.37 17.90
C SER A 178 -7.54 -17.14 18.07
N ASP A 179 -7.10 -16.21 18.90
CA ASP A 179 -7.74 -14.91 19.07
C ASP A 179 -7.41 -13.98 17.90
N LEU A 180 -8.45 -13.35 17.34
CA LEU A 180 -8.29 -12.27 16.36
C LEU A 180 -8.20 -10.93 17.09
N ILE A 181 -7.05 -10.26 16.97
CA ILE A 181 -6.81 -8.95 17.58
C ILE A 181 -6.74 -7.89 16.49
N TYR A 182 -7.60 -6.88 16.60
CA TYR A 182 -7.60 -5.71 15.72
C TYR A 182 -6.96 -4.51 16.44
N VAL A 183 -5.88 -3.96 15.87
CA VAL A 183 -5.08 -2.89 16.48
C VAL A 183 -4.85 -1.77 15.45
N GLY A 184 -4.98 -0.52 15.88
CA GLY A 184 -4.68 0.63 15.04
C GLY A 184 -5.63 1.81 15.27
N ALA A 185 -5.78 2.64 14.24
CA ALA A 185 -6.70 3.77 14.24
C ALA A 185 -8.17 3.31 14.38
N ARG A 186 -9.03 4.24 14.81
CA ARG A 186 -10.48 4.00 14.85
C ARG A 186 -11.01 3.83 13.43
N THR A 187 -11.82 2.80 13.21
CA THR A 187 -12.50 2.60 11.93
C THR A 187 -13.46 3.76 11.65
N GLY A 188 -13.11 4.56 10.64
CA GLY A 188 -13.87 5.73 10.19
C GLY A 188 -14.74 5.44 8.97
N ARG A 189 -15.35 6.50 8.42
CA ARG A 189 -16.04 6.45 7.11
C ARG A 189 -15.11 6.82 5.94
N ASP A 190 -13.85 7.07 6.24
CA ASP A 190 -12.85 7.55 5.29
C ASP A 190 -12.39 6.41 4.38
N GLY A 191 -12.13 6.69 3.11
CA GLY A 191 -11.65 5.67 2.16
C GLY A 191 -12.71 4.69 1.62
N MET A 192 -13.98 4.77 2.04
CA MET A 192 -15.04 3.92 1.47
C MET A 192 -15.16 4.09 -0.05
N GLY A 193 -14.99 2.98 -0.79
CA GLY A 193 -14.98 2.96 -2.25
C GLY A 193 -13.62 3.29 -2.90
N GLY A 194 -12.54 3.39 -2.12
CA GLY A 194 -11.19 3.68 -2.60
C GLY A 194 -10.65 2.70 -3.64
N ALA A 195 -10.84 1.39 -3.45
CA ALA A 195 -10.43 0.37 -4.44
C ALA A 195 -11.21 0.50 -5.78
N SER A 196 -12.51 0.77 -5.71
CA SER A 196 -13.34 1.03 -6.89
C SER A 196 -12.99 2.37 -7.55
N PHE A 197 -12.57 3.38 -6.78
CA PHE A 197 -12.06 4.65 -7.29
C PHE A 197 -10.73 4.48 -8.04
N ALA A 198 -9.80 3.70 -7.49
CA ALA A 198 -8.51 3.40 -8.12
C ALA A 198 -8.64 2.61 -9.44
N SER A 199 -9.82 2.04 -9.72
CA SER A 199 -10.13 1.28 -10.93
C SER A 199 -10.82 2.11 -12.04
N LYS A 200 -11.07 3.42 -11.84
CA LYS A 200 -11.82 4.27 -12.80
C LYS A 200 -10.90 5.15 -13.65
N THR A 201 -11.17 5.21 -14.95
CA THR A 201 -10.50 6.15 -15.87
C THR A 201 -10.92 7.60 -15.56
N PHE A 202 -9.94 8.51 -15.44
CA PHE A 202 -10.22 9.94 -15.33
C PHE A 202 -10.87 10.46 -16.63
N GLN A 203 -12.03 11.12 -16.50
CA GLN A 203 -12.59 12.01 -17.52
C GLN A 203 -12.40 13.46 -17.03
N GLU A 204 -12.07 14.38 -17.93
CA GLU A 204 -11.71 15.78 -17.58
C GLU A 204 -12.79 16.50 -16.76
N ASP A 205 -14.07 16.10 -16.88
CA ASP A 205 -15.23 16.72 -16.23
C ASP A 205 -15.83 15.94 -15.05
N ALA A 206 -15.20 14.86 -14.57
CA ALA A 206 -15.74 14.08 -13.46
C ALA A 206 -15.48 14.76 -12.08
N PRO A 207 -16.49 14.83 -11.18
CA PRO A 207 -16.30 15.39 -9.85
C PRO A 207 -15.27 14.55 -9.07
N ARG A 208 -14.21 15.21 -8.61
CA ARG A 208 -13.13 14.60 -7.82
C ARG A 208 -13.68 14.25 -6.44
N ASP A 209 -13.78 12.96 -6.10
CA ASP A 209 -14.27 12.52 -4.79
C ASP A 209 -13.13 12.56 -3.77
N GLU A 210 -12.80 13.77 -3.32
CA GLU A 210 -11.78 14.06 -2.31
C GLU A 210 -11.98 13.35 -0.96
N LYS A 211 -13.18 12.78 -0.72
CA LYS A 211 -13.53 12.04 0.49
C LYS A 211 -13.14 10.55 0.44
N ALA A 212 -12.68 10.06 -0.72
CA ALA A 212 -12.18 8.70 -0.88
C ALA A 212 -10.71 8.56 -0.44
N ILE A 213 -10.04 9.65 -0.05
CA ILE A 213 -8.65 9.65 0.40
C ILE A 213 -8.67 9.62 1.93
N GLN A 214 -7.97 8.64 2.50
CA GLN A 214 -7.89 8.43 3.94
C GLN A 214 -6.98 9.48 4.60
N ASP A 215 -7.34 9.92 5.80
CA ASP A 215 -6.45 10.75 6.62
C ASP A 215 -5.28 9.91 7.15
N ASP A 216 -4.08 10.47 7.10
CA ASP A 216 -2.86 9.78 7.50
C ASP A 216 -2.39 10.17 8.91
N ASP A 217 -1.98 9.20 9.74
CA ASP A 217 -1.39 9.40 11.06
C ASP A 217 -0.06 8.62 11.20
N PRO A 218 1.05 9.16 10.68
CA PRO A 218 2.35 8.49 10.74
C PRO A 218 2.89 8.33 12.16
N PHE A 219 2.42 9.12 13.12
CA PHE A 219 2.86 9.01 14.51
C PHE A 219 2.22 7.80 15.19
N LEU A 220 0.92 7.57 14.98
CA LEU A 220 0.27 6.35 15.43
C LEU A 220 0.85 5.12 14.71
N GLU A 221 1.11 5.22 13.40
CA GLU A 221 1.71 4.10 12.67
C GLU A 221 3.13 3.77 13.15
N LYS A 222 3.91 4.77 13.59
CA LYS A 222 5.20 4.50 14.25
C LYS A 222 5.03 3.63 15.50
N LEU A 223 4.02 3.91 16.32
CA LEU A 223 3.73 3.10 17.51
C LEU A 223 3.32 1.67 17.12
N LEU A 224 2.49 1.53 16.08
CA LEU A 224 2.07 0.24 15.55
C LEU A 224 3.27 -0.56 15.02
N LEU A 225 4.16 0.08 14.26
CA LEU A 225 5.38 -0.53 13.75
C LEU A 225 6.23 -1.10 14.88
N GLU A 226 6.53 -0.29 15.91
CA GLU A 226 7.37 -0.77 17.02
C GLU A 226 6.71 -1.92 17.78
N ALA A 227 5.39 -1.85 18.04
CA ALA A 227 4.65 -2.92 18.69
C ALA A 227 4.66 -4.22 17.86
N CYS A 228 4.42 -4.13 16.55
CA CYS A 228 4.41 -5.28 15.65
C CYS A 228 5.79 -5.93 15.54
N VAL A 229 6.86 -5.14 15.40
CA VAL A 229 8.23 -5.67 15.30
C VAL A 229 8.66 -6.29 16.64
N GLU A 230 8.32 -5.70 17.78
CA GLU A 230 8.59 -6.30 19.10
C GLU A 230 7.83 -7.62 19.28
N LEU A 231 6.55 -7.66 18.92
CA LEU A 231 5.76 -8.90 18.97
C LEU A 231 6.33 -9.99 18.05
N ALA A 232 6.93 -9.62 16.91
CA ALA A 232 7.57 -10.57 16.00
C ALA A 232 8.84 -11.23 16.56
N GLU A 233 9.40 -10.70 17.65
CA GLU A 233 10.48 -11.36 18.39
C GLU A 233 9.97 -12.42 19.37
N THR A 234 8.65 -12.49 19.57
CA THR A 234 7.99 -13.46 20.43
C THR A 234 7.43 -14.64 19.62
N ASN A 235 7.00 -15.70 20.32
CA ASN A 235 6.28 -16.82 19.71
C ASN A 235 4.76 -16.73 19.94
N TRP A 236 4.22 -15.52 20.14
CA TRP A 236 2.80 -15.31 20.44
C TRP A 236 1.94 -15.10 19.20
N LEU A 237 2.55 -14.79 18.06
CA LEU A 237 1.84 -14.51 16.82
C LEU A 237 1.81 -15.74 15.94
N GLU A 238 0.62 -16.16 15.52
CA GLU A 238 0.46 -17.14 14.45
C GLU A 238 0.51 -16.47 13.08
N GLY A 239 -0.09 -15.28 12.96
CA GLY A 239 -0.06 -14.49 11.74
C GLY A 239 -0.28 -13.01 12.00
N MET A 240 0.07 -12.18 11.01
CA MET A 240 -0.12 -10.74 11.05
C MET A 240 -0.50 -10.25 9.65
N GLN A 241 -1.55 -9.44 9.57
CA GLN A 241 -2.08 -8.95 8.31
C GLN A 241 -2.42 -7.48 8.41
N ASP A 242 -2.10 -6.72 7.35
CA ASP A 242 -2.48 -5.33 7.26
C ASP A 242 -3.91 -5.17 6.74
N MET A 243 -4.54 -4.05 7.10
CA MET A 243 -5.88 -3.72 6.61
C MET A 243 -5.75 -2.78 5.41
N ARG A 244 -6.29 -3.22 4.27
CA ARG A 244 -6.25 -2.50 2.99
C ARG A 244 -7.65 -2.07 2.57
N GLY A 245 -7.73 -1.26 1.52
CA GLY A 245 -8.99 -0.69 0.99
C GLY A 245 -9.93 -1.67 0.29
N ALA A 246 -9.97 -2.93 0.71
CA ALA A 246 -10.87 -3.98 0.25
C ALA A 246 -11.89 -4.33 1.36
#